data_AF-A0A6I7YMW8-F1
#
_entry.id   AF-A0A6I7YMW8-F1
#
_cell.length_a   1.000
_cell.length_b   1.000
_cell.length_c   1.000
_cell.angle_alpha   90.00
_cell.angle_beta   90.00
_cell.angle_gamma   90.00
#
_symmetry.space_group_name_H-M   'P 1'
#
loop_
_entity.id
_entity.type
_entity.pdbx_description
1 polymer ?
#
loop_
_entity_poly.entity_id
_entity_poly.type
_entity_poly.pdbx_seq_one_letter_code
_entity_poly.pdbx_strand_id
1 'polypeptide(L)'
;APATDAPATDAPATDAPATGASATDPSPTDSSITARPVSSPPATGRSETAASESAPRAPDHARFGPATHRRATVLAALASALGAVVLGTLVLTHLPAAPRRQVSPSPTSPPVTGALCRHTACENKDPISTRCAASPLTLAEHETTTGAWIQVRYSEECGTSWVRMWGAAVDDRVEIRVGGRDDSLRAARVTSRNEADTYVHTTMSVISLGTSVRSCFLPAAGGRKECFEARTQREKSAP
;
A
#
# COMPACT_ATOMS: atom_id res chain seq x y z
N ALA A 1 45.82 -43.60 -58.53
CA ALA A 1 45.27 -44.85 -57.96
C ALA A 1 45.73 -44.95 -56.51
N PRO A 2 44.96 -45.53 -55.56
CA PRO A 2 43.54 -45.88 -55.60
C PRO A 2 42.78 -45.53 -54.28
N ALA A 3 41.47 -45.82 -54.33
CA ALA A 3 40.56 -46.37 -53.31
C ALA A 3 40.30 -45.59 -51.99
N THR A 4 39.05 -45.16 -51.74
CA THR A 4 37.88 -45.89 -51.19
C THR A 4 38.06 -46.25 -49.71
N ASP A 5 37.21 -45.71 -48.84
CA ASP A 5 36.30 -46.50 -48.00
C ASP A 5 35.41 -45.62 -47.11
N ALA A 6 34.11 -45.75 -47.32
CA ALA A 6 33.10 -45.50 -46.30
C ALA A 6 32.89 -46.78 -45.50
N PRO A 7 32.49 -46.72 -44.22
CA PRO A 7 31.76 -47.80 -43.61
C PRO A 7 30.26 -47.46 -43.48
N ALA A 8 29.49 -48.51 -43.73
CA ALA A 8 28.05 -48.60 -43.69
C ALA A 8 27.48 -48.62 -42.27
N THR A 9 26.21 -48.21 -42.20
CA THR A 9 25.07 -48.83 -41.50
C THR A 9 25.35 -49.78 -40.33
N ASP A 10 24.74 -49.49 -39.18
CA ASP A 10 24.08 -50.53 -38.38
C ASP A 10 22.85 -49.96 -37.69
N ALA A 11 21.70 -50.54 -38.04
CA ALA A 11 20.49 -50.53 -37.24
C ALA A 11 20.15 -52.00 -36.94
N PRO A 12 19.72 -52.30 -35.71
CA PRO A 12 18.57 -53.18 -35.50
C PRO A 12 17.55 -52.50 -34.56
N ALA A 13 16.27 -52.39 -34.90
CA ALA A 13 15.23 -53.42 -34.77
C ALA A 13 15.16 -53.99 -33.33
N THR A 14 14.29 -53.42 -32.49
CA THR A 14 12.96 -53.96 -32.11
C THR A 14 13.05 -54.97 -30.96
N ASP A 15 12.43 -54.64 -29.83
CA ASP A 15 11.63 -55.59 -29.04
C ASP A 15 10.77 -54.83 -28.00
N ALA A 16 9.49 -54.70 -28.33
CA ALA A 16 8.39 -54.83 -27.37
C ALA A 16 7.78 -56.24 -27.61
N PRO A 17 6.88 -56.83 -26.79
CA PRO A 17 6.10 -56.27 -25.67
C PRO A 17 5.93 -57.25 -24.46
N ALA A 18 5.26 -56.80 -23.38
CA ALA A 18 4.38 -57.61 -22.52
C ALA A 18 3.75 -56.67 -21.46
N THR A 19 2.47 -56.30 -21.51
CA THR A 19 1.22 -57.04 -21.23
C THR A 19 0.99 -57.36 -19.74
N GLY A 20 -0.11 -56.83 -19.20
CA GLY A 20 -0.72 -57.17 -17.91
C GLY A 20 -1.68 -56.05 -17.46
N ALA A 21 -2.87 -55.93 -18.05
CA ALA A 21 -4.15 -56.50 -17.58
C ALA A 21 -4.60 -55.91 -16.23
N SER A 22 -5.52 -54.94 -16.24
CA SER A 22 -6.99 -55.10 -16.14
C SER A 22 -7.50 -55.41 -14.74
N ALA A 23 -8.19 -54.43 -14.13
CA ALA A 23 -9.33 -54.55 -13.22
C ALA A 23 -9.55 -53.18 -12.55
N THR A 24 -10.72 -52.66 -12.21
CA THR A 24 -12.13 -52.94 -12.45
C THR A 24 -12.81 -51.71 -11.85
N ASP A 25 -13.77 -51.14 -12.57
CA ASP A 25 -14.68 -50.11 -12.08
C ASP A 25 -15.52 -50.67 -10.91
N PRO A 26 -15.79 -49.88 -9.87
CA PRO A 26 -17.20 -49.62 -9.62
C PRO A 26 -17.49 -48.14 -9.30
N SER A 27 -18.34 -47.58 -10.14
CA SER A 27 -19.31 -46.56 -9.77
C SER A 27 -20.17 -47.02 -8.59
N PRO A 28 -20.48 -46.13 -7.63
CA PRO A 28 -21.76 -46.16 -6.95
C PRO A 28 -22.48 -44.80 -7.08
N THR A 29 -23.59 -44.87 -7.79
CA THR A 29 -24.92 -44.45 -7.35
C THR A 29 -25.07 -43.15 -6.56
N ASP A 30 -25.77 -42.22 -7.20
CA ASP A 30 -26.78 -41.29 -6.66
C ASP A 30 -27.20 -41.58 -5.20
N SER A 31 -26.96 -40.60 -4.35
CA SER A 31 -27.69 -40.43 -3.09
C SER A 31 -27.99 -38.96 -2.91
N SER A 32 -29.01 -38.53 -3.64
CA SER A 32 -29.98 -37.53 -3.23
C SER A 32 -30.30 -37.63 -1.73
N ILE A 33 -29.61 -36.85 -0.90
CA ILE A 33 -30.00 -36.59 0.49
C ILE A 33 -30.64 -35.22 0.54
N THR A 34 -31.97 -35.28 0.55
CA THR A 34 -32.94 -34.32 1.08
C THR A 34 -32.34 -33.22 1.96
N ALA A 35 -32.45 -31.99 1.46
CA ALA A 35 -32.38 -30.78 2.27
C ALA A 35 -33.37 -30.91 3.46
N ARG A 36 -32.84 -30.94 4.68
CA ARG A 36 -33.63 -30.70 5.88
C ARG A 36 -33.86 -29.19 6.01
N PRO A 37 -35.10 -28.69 5.99
CA PRO A 37 -35.36 -27.35 6.45
C PRO A 37 -35.20 -27.36 7.98
N VAL A 38 -34.23 -26.62 8.49
CA VAL A 38 -34.25 -26.26 9.92
C VAL A 38 -35.22 -25.10 10.03
N SER A 39 -36.44 -25.45 10.40
CA SER A 39 -37.50 -24.53 10.78
C SER A 39 -37.03 -23.58 11.89
N SER A 40 -37.18 -22.29 11.63
CA SER A 40 -37.25 -21.25 12.64
C SER A 40 -38.30 -21.58 13.70
N PRO A 41 -38.05 -21.39 15.00
CA PRO A 41 -39.11 -21.26 15.99
C PRO A 41 -39.78 -19.87 15.90
N PRO A 42 -41.04 -19.76 16.35
CA PRO A 42 -41.94 -18.68 15.96
C PRO A 42 -41.73 -17.39 16.77
N ALA A 43 -42.02 -16.27 16.10
CA ALA A 43 -42.50 -15.07 16.75
C ALA A 43 -44.00 -15.24 17.07
N THR A 44 -44.38 -15.20 18.35
CA THR A 44 -45.79 -15.05 18.77
C THR A 44 -45.90 -14.35 20.13
N GLY A 45 -46.70 -13.27 20.14
CA GLY A 45 -47.41 -12.69 21.31
C GLY A 45 -46.56 -11.77 22.19
N ARG A 46 -46.61 -10.43 22.09
CA ARG A 46 -47.72 -9.47 22.33
C ARG A 46 -48.22 -9.46 23.79
N SER A 47 -47.94 -8.33 24.47
CA SER A 47 -48.76 -7.60 25.48
C SER A 47 -49.21 -8.35 26.75
N GLU A 48 -49.34 -7.79 27.95
CA GLU A 48 -49.41 -6.41 28.44
C GLU A 48 -49.28 -6.48 29.98
N THR A 49 -48.62 -5.47 30.57
CA THR A 49 -49.09 -4.68 31.73
C THR A 49 -49.55 -5.36 33.02
N ALA A 50 -48.81 -5.14 34.11
CA ALA A 50 -49.12 -4.16 35.17
C ALA A 50 -48.10 -4.32 36.32
N ALA A 51 -47.32 -3.25 36.62
CA ALA A 51 -47.43 -2.41 37.83
C ALA A 51 -46.84 -3.09 39.09
N SER A 52 -46.01 -2.49 39.93
CA SER A 52 -45.85 -1.12 40.43
C SER A 52 -44.42 -1.09 41.05
N GLU A 53 -43.71 -0.02 41.39
CA GLU A 53 -43.93 1.42 41.44
C GLU A 53 -42.71 1.98 42.17
N SER A 54 -42.16 3.09 41.67
CA SER A 54 -41.73 4.23 42.49
C SER A 54 -41.03 5.25 41.60
N ALA A 55 -41.76 6.32 41.32
CA ALA A 55 -41.25 7.66 41.07
C ALA A 55 -42.00 8.59 42.06
N PRO A 56 -41.91 9.94 42.05
CA PRO A 56 -41.01 10.86 41.35
C PRO A 56 -40.55 12.06 42.25
N ARG A 57 -39.68 12.95 41.72
CA ARG A 57 -39.97 14.41 41.54
C ARG A 57 -38.72 15.24 41.19
N ALA A 58 -38.83 16.01 40.11
CA ALA A 58 -38.13 17.28 39.82
C ALA A 58 -38.88 18.45 40.53
N PRO A 59 -38.57 19.78 40.43
CA PRO A 59 -37.98 20.49 39.28
C PRO A 59 -37.08 21.74 39.58
N ASP A 60 -36.72 22.40 38.47
CA ASP A 60 -35.99 23.65 38.20
C ASP A 60 -36.13 24.83 39.17
N HIS A 61 -35.07 25.67 39.24
CA HIS A 61 -35.20 27.14 39.20
C HIS A 61 -33.91 27.83 38.69
N ALA A 62 -34.03 28.49 37.53
CA ALA A 62 -33.19 29.60 37.13
C ALA A 62 -33.46 30.82 38.03
N ARG A 63 -32.43 31.56 38.47
CA ARG A 63 -32.53 32.99 38.83
C ARG A 63 -31.24 33.77 38.59
N PHE A 64 -31.44 34.92 37.96
CA PHE A 64 -30.53 36.04 37.72
C PHE A 64 -30.42 36.99 38.93
N GLY A 65 -29.26 37.68 39.04
CA GLY A 65 -29.06 39.03 39.64
C GLY A 65 -28.52 39.07 41.08
N PRO A 66 -27.81 40.14 41.55
CA PRO A 66 -27.62 41.51 41.00
C PRO A 66 -26.14 41.90 40.73
N ALA A 67 -25.83 42.67 39.67
CA ALA A 67 -25.73 44.15 39.62
C ALA A 67 -24.73 44.82 40.58
N THR A 68 -23.65 45.34 39.97
CA THR A 68 -23.02 46.66 40.24
C THR A 68 -22.64 47.03 41.67
N HIS A 69 -21.33 47.03 41.98
CA HIS A 69 -20.66 48.09 42.77
C HIS A 69 -19.13 47.91 42.72
N ARG A 70 -18.47 48.55 41.76
CA ARG A 70 -17.21 49.32 41.92
C ARG A 70 -16.66 49.79 40.57
N ARG A 71 -17.50 50.50 39.82
CA ARG A 71 -17.03 51.66 39.06
C ARG A 71 -16.77 52.77 40.08
N ALA A 72 -15.56 52.80 40.64
CA ALA A 72 -15.03 53.95 41.37
C ALA A 72 -13.57 53.66 41.70
N THR A 73 -12.69 53.73 40.70
CA THR A 73 -11.24 54.01 40.83
C THR A 73 -10.62 54.16 39.44
N VAL A 74 -11.29 54.90 38.57
CA VAL A 74 -10.60 55.69 37.54
C VAL A 74 -10.44 57.07 38.18
N LEU A 75 -9.25 57.67 38.07
CA LEU A 75 -8.87 59.04 38.48
C LEU A 75 -8.30 59.24 39.90
N ALA A 76 -7.11 58.69 40.20
CA ALA A 76 -6.20 59.28 41.22
C ALA A 76 -4.74 58.75 41.21
N ALA A 77 -4.13 58.45 40.06
CA ALA A 77 -2.69 58.12 40.04
C ALA A 77 -1.99 58.56 38.74
N LEU A 78 -2.35 59.74 38.23
CA LEU A 78 -1.78 60.36 37.01
C LEU A 78 -0.80 61.52 37.33
N ALA A 79 -0.04 61.46 38.43
CA ALA A 79 0.83 62.61 38.80
C ALA A 79 2.24 62.29 39.34
N SER A 80 2.72 61.05 39.35
CA SER A 80 4.02 60.74 39.98
C SER A 80 4.78 59.57 39.35
N ALA A 81 4.68 59.40 38.03
CA ALA A 81 5.48 58.39 37.30
C ALA A 81 6.06 58.90 35.96
N LEU A 82 6.11 60.22 35.74
CA LEU A 82 6.71 60.85 34.55
C LEU A 82 8.07 61.52 34.79
N GLY A 83 8.59 61.53 36.03
CA GLY A 83 9.88 62.17 36.35
C GLY A 83 11.11 61.27 36.22
N ALA A 84 10.98 59.96 36.42
CA ALA A 84 12.14 59.04 36.47
C ALA A 84 12.50 58.41 35.11
N VAL A 85 11.61 58.48 34.12
CA VAL A 85 11.83 57.86 32.79
C VAL A 85 12.68 58.76 31.87
N VAL A 86 12.71 60.08 32.10
CA VAL A 86 13.41 61.03 31.21
C VAL A 86 14.93 61.10 31.47
N LEU A 87 15.41 60.79 32.68
CA LEU A 87 16.87 60.76 32.95
C LEU A 87 17.55 59.41 32.68
N GLY A 88 16.79 58.30 32.61
CA GLY A 88 17.36 56.97 32.31
C GLY A 88 17.65 56.73 30.83
N THR A 89 16.96 57.44 29.93
CA THR A 89 17.10 57.27 28.47
C THR A 89 18.27 58.03 27.87
N LEU A 90 18.82 59.04 28.56
CA LEU A 90 19.91 59.86 28.02
C LEU A 90 21.32 59.26 28.24
N VAL A 91 21.50 58.34 29.20
CA VAL A 91 22.82 57.76 29.52
C VAL A 91 23.12 56.51 28.66
N LEU A 92 22.12 55.84 28.09
CA LEU A 92 22.32 54.62 27.32
C LEU A 92 22.57 54.84 25.81
N THR A 93 22.53 56.08 25.33
CA THR A 93 22.79 56.44 23.93
C THR A 93 24.26 56.74 23.63
N HIS A 94 25.12 56.77 24.65
CA HIS A 94 26.56 57.05 24.51
C HIS A 94 27.47 55.82 24.63
N LEU A 95 26.93 54.60 24.65
CA LEU A 95 27.78 53.41 24.57
C LEU A 95 28.15 53.12 23.10
N PRO A 96 29.44 53.06 22.74
CA PRO A 96 29.85 52.60 21.44
C PRO A 96 29.45 51.13 21.27
N ALA A 97 28.72 50.84 20.19
CA ALA A 97 28.28 49.49 19.88
C ALA A 97 29.49 48.57 19.66
N ALA A 98 29.63 47.54 20.50
CA ALA A 98 30.58 46.47 20.25
C ALA A 98 30.23 45.77 18.91
N PRO A 99 31.21 45.46 18.05
CA PRO A 99 30.94 44.81 16.78
C PRO A 99 30.36 43.41 17.03
N ARG A 100 29.06 43.28 16.79
CA ARG A 100 28.36 42.00 16.85
C ARG A 100 28.87 41.15 15.70
N ARG A 101 29.69 40.15 16.02
CA ARG A 101 30.12 39.10 15.07
C ARG A 101 28.85 38.44 14.53
N GLN A 102 28.48 38.77 13.30
CA GLN A 102 27.40 38.08 12.61
C GLN A 102 27.89 36.66 12.35
N VAL A 103 27.42 35.70 13.16
CA VAL A 103 27.44 34.31 12.74
C VAL A 103 26.46 34.23 11.59
N SER A 104 26.98 34.19 10.36
CA SER A 104 26.16 33.91 9.19
C SER A 104 25.43 32.60 9.44
N PRO A 105 24.09 32.55 9.38
CA PRO A 105 23.38 31.28 9.40
C PRO A 105 23.87 30.49 8.19
N SER A 106 24.39 29.28 8.43
CA SER A 106 24.72 28.36 7.34
C SER A 106 23.47 28.16 6.47
N PRO A 107 23.61 28.08 5.14
CA PRO A 107 22.46 27.84 4.28
C PRO A 107 21.84 26.48 4.64
N THR A 108 20.62 26.50 5.17
CA THR A 108 19.80 25.29 5.30
C THR A 108 19.51 24.79 3.89
N SER A 109 20.06 23.63 3.52
CA SER A 109 19.71 22.99 2.26
C SER A 109 18.20 22.75 2.23
N PRO A 110 17.52 23.00 1.08
CA PRO A 110 16.10 22.70 0.97
C PRO A 110 15.86 21.21 1.26
N PRO A 111 14.71 20.83 1.82
CA PRO A 111 14.39 19.42 2.03
C PRO A 111 14.47 18.68 0.69
N VAL A 112 15.09 17.49 0.69
CA VAL A 112 15.14 16.64 -0.50
C VAL A 112 13.72 16.20 -0.84
N THR A 113 13.13 16.88 -1.81
CA THR A 113 11.84 16.56 -2.42
C THR A 113 12.11 15.66 -3.62
N GLY A 114 11.77 14.38 -3.53
CA GLY A 114 11.93 13.43 -4.63
C GLY A 114 12.28 12.01 -4.16
N ALA A 115 12.48 11.14 -5.15
CA ALA A 115 12.93 9.78 -4.92
C ALA A 115 14.31 9.74 -4.25
N LEU A 116 14.53 8.73 -3.40
CA LEU A 116 15.79 8.53 -2.66
C LEU A 116 16.80 7.66 -3.41
N CYS A 117 16.43 7.12 -4.57
CA CYS A 117 17.29 6.33 -5.45
C CYS A 117 16.88 6.54 -6.91
N ARG A 118 17.75 6.15 -7.85
CA ARG A 118 17.44 6.11 -9.28
C ARG A 118 18.07 4.90 -9.96
N HIS A 119 17.38 4.34 -10.95
CA HIS A 119 17.82 3.22 -11.78
C HIS A 119 18.36 2.06 -10.93
N THR A 120 19.55 1.56 -11.25
CA THR A 120 20.21 0.42 -10.56
C THR A 120 20.36 0.62 -9.06
N ALA A 121 20.44 1.86 -8.57
CA ALA A 121 20.47 2.12 -7.13
C ALA A 121 19.13 1.81 -6.44
N CYS A 122 18.03 1.67 -7.19
CA CYS A 122 16.72 1.26 -6.69
C CYS A 122 16.45 -0.24 -6.78
N GLU A 123 17.34 -1.03 -7.41
CA GLU A 123 17.11 -2.46 -7.60
C GLU A 123 16.89 -3.17 -6.26
N ASN A 124 15.85 -4.01 -6.19
CA ASN A 124 15.45 -4.74 -4.99
C ASN A 124 15.11 -3.87 -3.76
N LYS A 125 14.95 -2.55 -3.92
CA LYS A 125 14.48 -1.68 -2.84
C LYS A 125 12.95 -1.62 -2.80
N ASP A 126 12.45 -1.23 -1.65
CA ASP A 126 11.02 -1.02 -1.41
C ASP A 126 10.57 0.33 -2.01
N PRO A 127 9.53 0.37 -2.86
CA PRO A 127 9.14 1.57 -3.60
C PRO A 127 8.55 2.68 -2.71
N ILE A 128 8.04 2.36 -1.52
CA ILE A 128 7.46 3.33 -0.59
C ILE A 128 8.56 4.04 0.20
N SER A 129 9.47 3.27 0.80
CA SER A 129 10.60 3.74 1.60
C SER A 129 11.55 4.63 0.80
N THR A 130 11.74 4.33 -0.48
CA THR A 130 12.54 5.16 -1.40
C THR A 130 11.75 6.28 -2.07
N ARG A 131 10.45 6.41 -1.77
CA ARG A 131 9.52 7.39 -2.35
C ARG A 131 9.28 7.27 -3.86
N CYS A 132 9.67 6.15 -4.47
CA CYS A 132 9.37 5.87 -5.88
C CYS A 132 7.86 5.69 -6.15
N ALA A 133 7.08 5.31 -5.12
CA ALA A 133 5.63 5.16 -5.19
C ALA A 133 4.82 6.45 -5.01
N ALA A 134 5.46 7.63 -4.95
CA ALA A 134 4.75 8.89 -4.72
C ALA A 134 3.82 9.30 -5.88
N SER A 135 4.22 9.04 -7.14
CA SER A 135 3.39 9.32 -8.32
C SER A 135 3.68 8.35 -9.47
N PRO A 136 3.38 7.04 -9.30
CA PRO A 136 3.68 6.04 -10.31
C PRO A 136 2.61 5.97 -11.39
N LEU A 137 3.05 5.72 -12.62
CA LEU A 137 2.19 5.30 -13.72
C LEU A 137 1.68 3.87 -13.49
N THR A 138 0.46 3.58 -13.92
CA THR A 138 -0.06 2.20 -14.01
C THR A 138 0.15 1.70 -15.43
N LEU A 139 1.02 0.71 -15.61
CA LEU A 139 1.30 0.11 -16.92
C LEU A 139 0.24 -0.91 -17.34
N ALA A 140 -0.31 -1.63 -16.37
CA ALA A 140 -1.39 -2.58 -16.57
C ALA A 140 -2.14 -2.82 -15.25
N GLU A 141 -3.39 -3.22 -15.37
CA GLU A 141 -4.26 -3.59 -14.27
C GLU A 141 -5.06 -4.85 -14.65
N HIS A 142 -5.28 -5.73 -13.67
CA HIS A 142 -5.97 -6.99 -13.86
C HIS A 142 -6.70 -7.40 -12.58
N GLU A 143 -7.97 -7.77 -12.71
CA GLU A 143 -8.74 -8.46 -11.69
C GLU A 143 -8.68 -9.97 -11.98
N THR A 144 -8.26 -10.74 -10.97
CA THR A 144 -8.10 -12.19 -11.05
C THR A 144 -9.42 -12.92 -10.86
N THR A 145 -9.46 -14.21 -11.16
CA THR A 145 -10.65 -15.03 -10.94
C THR A 145 -11.06 -15.17 -9.46
N THR A 146 -10.14 -14.93 -8.52
CA THR A 146 -10.43 -14.92 -7.08
C THR A 146 -10.94 -13.56 -6.57
N GLY A 147 -10.96 -12.53 -7.44
CA GLY A 147 -11.34 -11.17 -7.08
C GLY A 147 -10.18 -10.29 -6.60
N ALA A 148 -8.95 -10.82 -6.53
CA ALA A 148 -7.78 -10.01 -6.21
C ALA A 148 -7.45 -9.08 -7.38
N TRP A 149 -7.17 -7.82 -7.08
CA TRP A 149 -6.75 -6.81 -8.05
C TRP A 149 -5.24 -6.65 -8.05
N ILE A 150 -4.67 -6.55 -9.24
CA ILE A 150 -3.22 -6.46 -9.46
C ILE A 150 -2.91 -5.30 -10.41
N GLN A 151 -1.96 -4.45 -10.02
CA GLN A 151 -1.45 -3.39 -10.88
C GLN A 151 0.07 -3.45 -11.03
N VAL A 152 0.52 -3.35 -12.28
CA VAL A 152 1.93 -3.11 -12.60
C VAL A 152 2.16 -1.61 -12.56
N ARG A 153 3.01 -1.16 -11.64
CA ARG A 153 3.35 0.25 -11.43
C ARG A 153 4.73 0.57 -11.96
N TYR A 154 4.94 1.80 -12.43
CA TYR A 154 6.22 2.29 -12.92
C TYR A 154 6.48 3.71 -12.43
N SER A 155 7.69 3.96 -11.95
CA SER A 155 8.15 5.30 -11.60
C SER A 155 9.12 5.79 -12.65
N GLU A 156 8.74 6.83 -13.38
CA GLU A 156 9.62 7.49 -14.35
C GLU A 156 10.85 8.09 -13.66
N GLU A 157 10.68 8.67 -12.48
CA GLU A 157 11.77 9.27 -11.72
C GLU A 157 12.82 8.23 -11.29
N CYS A 158 12.35 7.05 -10.88
CA CYS A 158 13.21 5.98 -10.40
C CYS A 158 13.69 5.02 -11.50
N GLY A 159 13.03 4.96 -12.66
CA GLY A 159 13.35 3.99 -13.72
C GLY A 159 13.10 2.53 -13.29
N THR A 160 12.06 2.30 -12.48
CA THR A 160 11.76 1.00 -11.89
C THR A 160 10.28 0.66 -11.95
N SER A 161 9.99 -0.64 -11.98
CA SER A 161 8.64 -1.18 -11.91
C SER A 161 8.49 -2.20 -10.78
N TRP A 162 7.27 -2.29 -10.26
CA TRP A 162 6.87 -3.25 -9.23
C TRP A 162 5.39 -3.58 -9.44
N VAL A 163 4.91 -4.60 -8.74
CA VAL A 163 3.48 -4.93 -8.72
C VAL A 163 2.90 -4.65 -7.34
N ARG A 164 1.67 -4.13 -7.30
CA ARG A 164 0.85 -4.09 -6.08
C ARG A 164 -0.40 -4.97 -6.25
N MET A 165 -0.85 -5.57 -5.15
CA MET A 165 -2.01 -6.45 -5.12
C MET A 165 -2.86 -6.19 -3.88
N TRP A 166 -4.19 -6.17 -4.03
CA TRP A 166 -5.15 -6.01 -2.93
C TRP A 166 -6.43 -6.81 -3.20
N GLY A 167 -7.31 -6.94 -2.20
CA GLY A 167 -8.51 -7.78 -2.31
C GLY A 167 -8.16 -9.27 -2.41
N ALA A 168 -7.02 -9.65 -1.84
CA ALA A 168 -6.45 -11.00 -1.89
C ALA A 168 -6.70 -11.78 -0.59
N ALA A 169 -6.48 -13.08 -0.60
CA ALA A 169 -6.47 -13.92 0.60
C ALA A 169 -5.07 -13.97 1.24
N VAL A 170 -5.01 -14.35 2.52
CA VAL A 170 -3.73 -14.69 3.17
C VAL A 170 -3.07 -15.84 2.40
N ASP A 171 -1.74 -15.75 2.27
CA ASP A 171 -0.86 -16.62 1.49
C ASP A 171 -0.93 -16.47 -0.04
N ASP A 172 -1.84 -15.65 -0.58
CA ASP A 172 -1.82 -15.30 -2.00
C ASP A 172 -0.49 -14.63 -2.34
N ARG A 173 0.03 -14.93 -3.53
CA ARG A 173 1.33 -14.43 -3.98
C ARG A 173 1.22 -13.75 -5.33
N VAL A 174 1.95 -12.66 -5.48
CA VAL A 174 2.13 -11.98 -6.75
C VAL A 174 3.61 -11.94 -7.12
N GLU A 175 3.89 -12.12 -8.40
CA GLU A 175 5.24 -12.11 -8.98
C GLU A 175 5.31 -11.10 -10.12
N ILE A 176 6.44 -10.40 -10.23
CA ILE A 176 6.81 -9.59 -11.39
C ILE A 176 8.10 -10.14 -11.99
N ARG A 177 8.08 -10.39 -13.30
CA ARG A 177 9.24 -10.76 -14.11
C ARG A 177 9.54 -9.66 -15.11
N VAL A 178 10.77 -9.19 -15.14
CA VAL A 178 11.24 -8.24 -16.14
C VAL A 178 12.03 -9.01 -17.18
N GLY A 179 11.60 -8.94 -18.44
CA GLY A 179 12.30 -9.58 -19.55
C GLY A 179 13.55 -8.80 -19.95
N GLY A 180 14.66 -9.50 -20.22
CA GLY A 180 15.91 -8.88 -20.65
C GLY A 180 17.09 -9.83 -20.67
N ARG A 181 18.32 -9.29 -20.62
CA ARG A 181 19.55 -10.10 -20.54
C ARG A 181 19.71 -10.77 -19.18
N ASP A 182 19.22 -10.12 -18.13
CA ASP A 182 19.23 -10.59 -16.75
C ASP A 182 17.78 -10.61 -16.25
N ASP A 183 17.05 -11.68 -16.58
CA ASP A 183 15.66 -11.84 -16.13
C ASP A 183 15.60 -11.72 -14.60
N SER A 184 14.91 -10.67 -14.12
CA SER A 184 14.72 -10.45 -12.68
C SER A 184 13.31 -10.89 -12.27
N LEU A 185 13.21 -11.56 -11.12
CA LEU A 185 11.96 -11.98 -10.52
C LEU A 185 11.84 -11.38 -9.12
N ARG A 186 10.78 -10.61 -8.88
CA ARG A 186 10.40 -10.15 -7.54
C ARG A 186 9.03 -10.70 -7.18
N ALA A 187 8.81 -10.94 -5.90
CA ALA A 187 7.57 -11.50 -5.41
C ALA A 187 7.17 -10.90 -4.08
N ALA A 188 5.87 -10.92 -3.81
CA ALA A 188 5.28 -10.56 -2.52
C ALA A 188 4.19 -11.57 -2.18
N ARG A 189 4.05 -11.87 -0.89
CA ARG A 189 3.02 -12.75 -0.34
C ARG A 189 2.22 -11.96 0.68
N VAL A 190 0.92 -12.18 0.71
CA VAL A 190 0.05 -11.67 1.77
C VAL A 190 0.27 -12.51 3.02
N THR A 191 0.72 -11.88 4.11
CA THR A 191 1.04 -12.56 5.37
C THR A 191 0.03 -12.29 6.48
N SER A 192 -0.85 -11.30 6.28
CA SER A 192 -1.88 -10.94 7.26
C SER A 192 -3.17 -10.47 6.60
N ARG A 193 -4.26 -10.48 7.36
CA ARG A 193 -5.56 -9.94 6.92
C ARG A 193 -5.47 -8.44 6.62
N ASN A 194 -4.68 -7.68 7.38
CA ASN A 194 -4.52 -6.25 7.14
C ASN A 194 -3.85 -5.97 5.78
N GLU A 195 -2.87 -6.80 5.38
CA GLU A 195 -2.25 -6.72 4.06
C GLU A 195 -3.21 -7.09 2.92
N ALA A 196 -4.10 -8.08 3.16
CA ALA A 196 -5.17 -8.45 2.23
C ALA A 196 -6.13 -7.28 1.96
N ASP A 197 -6.52 -6.57 3.01
CA ASP A 197 -7.48 -5.46 2.96
C ASP A 197 -6.86 -4.16 2.40
N THR A 198 -5.56 -3.93 2.63
CA THR A 198 -4.85 -2.73 2.17
C THR A 198 -4.18 -2.97 0.82
N TYR A 199 -2.96 -3.52 0.83
CA TYR A 199 -2.28 -4.11 -0.32
C TYR A 199 -0.93 -4.70 0.13
N VAL A 200 -0.38 -5.57 -0.72
CA VAL A 200 1.05 -5.91 -0.75
C VAL A 200 1.70 -5.41 -2.02
N HIS A 201 3.03 -5.28 -2.02
CA HIS A 201 3.79 -4.98 -3.23
C HIS A 201 5.10 -5.75 -3.29
N THR A 202 5.58 -5.98 -4.51
CA THR A 202 6.94 -6.50 -4.72
C THR A 202 7.99 -5.41 -4.47
N THR A 203 9.23 -5.82 -4.23
CA THR A 203 10.35 -4.89 -4.40
C THR A 203 10.51 -4.48 -5.87
N MET A 204 11.25 -3.40 -6.08
CA MET A 204 11.46 -2.82 -7.40
C MET A 204 12.42 -3.65 -8.26
N SER A 205 12.10 -3.72 -9.56
CA SER A 205 13.01 -4.13 -10.63
C SER A 205 13.27 -2.95 -11.56
N VAL A 206 14.52 -2.74 -11.93
CA VAL A 206 14.91 -1.74 -12.94
C VAL A 206 14.42 -2.17 -14.30
N ILE A 207 13.80 -1.23 -15.01
CA ILE A 207 13.32 -1.43 -16.37
C ILE A 207 13.72 -0.26 -17.25
N SER A 208 13.85 -0.50 -18.55
CA SER A 208 14.08 0.55 -19.55
C SER A 208 12.82 0.74 -20.39
N LEU A 209 12.76 1.85 -21.14
CA LEU A 209 11.67 2.06 -22.09
C LEU A 209 11.62 0.92 -23.13
N GLY A 210 10.41 0.42 -23.36
CA GLY A 210 10.15 -0.75 -24.20
C GLY A 210 10.38 -2.11 -23.54
N THR A 211 10.85 -2.17 -22.29
CA THR A 211 10.98 -3.43 -21.55
C THR A 211 9.60 -4.05 -21.30
N SER A 212 9.46 -5.34 -21.58
CA SER A 212 8.28 -6.12 -21.22
C SER A 212 8.36 -6.63 -19.79
N VAL A 213 7.25 -6.47 -19.08
CA VAL A 213 7.08 -6.90 -17.70
C VAL A 213 5.92 -7.86 -17.65
N ARG A 214 6.12 -9.04 -17.07
CA ARG A 214 5.07 -10.04 -16.85
C ARG A 214 4.72 -10.11 -15.38
N SER A 215 3.46 -9.89 -15.05
CA SER A 215 2.92 -10.11 -13.72
C SER A 215 2.22 -11.46 -13.65
N CYS A 216 2.35 -12.17 -12.54
CA CYS A 216 1.64 -13.43 -12.31
C CYS A 216 1.07 -13.50 -10.88
N PHE A 217 -0.18 -13.91 -10.78
CA PHE A 217 -0.89 -14.23 -9.55
C PHE A 217 -0.85 -15.73 -9.26
N LEU A 218 -0.61 -16.08 -8.00
CA LEU A 218 -0.62 -17.45 -7.51
C LEU A 218 -1.58 -17.53 -6.30
N PRO A 219 -2.76 -18.15 -6.46
CA PRO A 219 -3.72 -18.30 -5.36
C PRO A 219 -3.18 -19.22 -4.25
N ALA A 220 -3.44 -18.86 -2.99
CA ALA A 220 -3.08 -19.62 -1.80
C ALA A 220 -3.74 -21.00 -1.76
N ALA A 221 -5.01 -21.07 -2.15
CA ALA A 221 -5.80 -22.30 -2.20
C ALA A 221 -5.33 -23.29 -3.29
N GLY A 222 -4.28 -22.94 -4.04
CA GLY A 222 -3.89 -23.63 -5.25
C GLY A 222 -4.77 -23.27 -6.44
N GLY A 223 -4.49 -23.86 -7.60
CA GLY A 223 -5.20 -23.59 -8.84
C GLY A 223 -4.30 -23.04 -9.94
N ARG A 224 -4.92 -22.48 -10.98
CA ARG A 224 -4.19 -21.96 -12.15
C ARG A 224 -3.54 -20.63 -11.79
N LYS A 225 -2.23 -20.52 -12.08
CA LYS A 225 -1.52 -19.25 -12.10
C LYS A 225 -2.07 -18.38 -13.21
N GLU A 226 -2.45 -17.15 -12.89
CA GLU A 226 -2.94 -16.16 -13.86
C GLU A 226 -1.81 -15.17 -14.16
N CYS A 227 -1.51 -14.91 -15.44
CA CYS A 227 -0.44 -13.98 -15.80
C CYS A 227 -0.88 -13.03 -16.90
N PHE A 228 -0.34 -11.81 -16.86
CA PHE A 228 -0.55 -10.78 -17.88
C PHE A 228 0.74 -9.98 -18.10
N GLU A 229 0.86 -9.35 -19.26
CA GLU A 229 2.02 -8.56 -19.65
C GLU A 229 1.71 -7.07 -19.70
N ALA A 230 2.73 -6.26 -19.42
CA ALA A 230 2.74 -4.83 -19.56
C ALA A 230 4.03 -4.40 -20.26
N ARG A 231 4.01 -3.24 -20.91
CA ARG A 231 5.21 -2.63 -21.50
C ARG A 231 5.21 -1.16 -21.16
N THR A 232 6.35 -0.62 -20.76
CA THR A 232 6.56 0.83 -20.79
C THR A 232 6.44 1.28 -22.23
N GLN A 233 5.47 2.14 -22.54
CA GLN A 233 5.36 2.66 -23.89
C GLN A 233 6.64 3.42 -24.23
N ARG A 234 7.20 3.19 -25.43
CA ARG A 234 8.06 4.21 -26.01
C ARG A 234 7.15 5.38 -26.30
N GLU A 235 7.53 6.56 -25.82
CA GLU A 235 6.87 7.79 -26.21
C GLU A 235 6.80 7.81 -27.73
N LYS A 236 5.57 7.71 -28.26
CA LYS A 236 5.32 7.86 -29.68
C LYS A 236 5.58 9.34 -29.94
N SER A 237 6.76 9.68 -30.49
CA SER A 237 7.06 11.04 -30.90
C SER A 237 5.85 11.55 -31.70
N ALA A 238 5.19 12.58 -31.17
CA ALA A 238 4.08 13.22 -31.84
C ALA A 238 4.57 13.78 -33.18
N PRO A 239 3.77 13.66 -34.25
CA PRO A 239 4.11 14.22 -35.56
C PRO A 239 4.18 15.75 -35.53
#